data_AF-A0A5C4T9A9-F1
#
_entry.id   AF-A0A5C4T9A9-F1
#
_cell.length_a   1.000
_cell.length_b   1.000
_cell.length_c   1.000
_cell.angle_alpha   90.00
_cell.angle_beta   90.00
_cell.angle_gamma   90.00
#
_symmetry.space_group_name_H-M   'P 1'
#
loop_
_entity.id
_entity.type
_entity.pdbx_description
1 polymer ?
#
loop_
_entity_poly.entity_id
_entity_poly.type
_entity_poly.pdbx_seq_one_letter_code
_entity_poly.pdbx_strand_id
1 'polypeptide(L)'
;MREHDEIDTFLNRVCAHIRSRDMHRDIRQELGAHLEERISDKQAEGRSREEAAAWAIAQMGDPVMLGKRLHSIHKPRTYWGLLVTIALLSVMGLLAMWSVDTSYRDSALFGGVQFAQRQALYVVLGVLIMLVLYFWDYRKLRKGSWILYAATLGGIVATTIFGFSVNGVREYIVFGPISLNGIALGPYLLVIAITGILMNGSLDKARRRSVRLSLKLLVLGGPCVLFVLIRALPELGMYSAVMLVVAGWLTGKWLRSGLAALGAAGAGMLFVWNDPYLLKRIGAALFPSQDPLGNGYMYMQQLAAIRSAGWLGHGFGAMPERLPLIHSDMLLPYLIYSFGWVAGLLLIGAVVWLLARLAHAVRVVREPYGKALFLVLSIVLALQLVYGLAMMSGRVMLVSLPFPFLGYGSHLMMEFAAAGLLLGIYRRKDTIPAHTAAE
;
A
#
# COMPACT_ATOMS: atom_id res chain seq x y z
N MET A 1 -0.59 -12.65 -50.14
CA MET A 1 0.49 -13.11 -49.23
C MET A 1 1.56 -12.05 -49.03
N ARG A 2 2.07 -11.37 -50.08
CA ARG A 2 3.02 -10.23 -49.94
C ARG A 2 2.47 -9.01 -49.17
N GLU A 3 1.17 -8.74 -49.27
CA GLU A 3 0.55 -7.53 -48.68
C GLU A 3 0.47 -7.52 -47.15
N HIS A 4 0.07 -8.64 -46.53
CA HIS A 4 0.12 -8.77 -45.07
C HIS A 4 1.56 -8.68 -44.56
N ASP A 5 2.53 -9.08 -45.39
CA ASP A 5 3.95 -9.04 -45.08
C ASP A 5 4.48 -7.59 -45.01
N GLU A 6 4.00 -6.68 -45.86
CA GLU A 6 4.42 -5.26 -45.85
C GLU A 6 3.88 -4.50 -44.63
N ILE A 7 2.61 -4.69 -44.29
CA ILE A 7 1.99 -4.10 -43.09
C ILE A 7 2.68 -4.63 -41.84
N ASP A 8 2.88 -5.95 -41.74
CA ASP A 8 3.56 -6.55 -40.60
C ASP A 8 5.03 -6.11 -40.52
N THR A 9 5.72 -5.95 -41.65
CA THR A 9 7.08 -5.42 -41.69
C THR A 9 7.14 -3.98 -41.19
N PHE A 10 6.20 -3.12 -41.59
CA PHE A 10 6.09 -1.75 -41.10
C PHE A 10 5.85 -1.73 -39.57
N LEU A 11 4.87 -2.49 -39.09
CA LEU A 11 4.53 -2.57 -37.65
C LEU A 11 5.70 -3.12 -36.83
N ASN A 12 6.42 -4.13 -37.35
CA ASN A 12 7.62 -4.67 -36.71
C ASN A 12 8.74 -3.63 -36.61
N ARG A 13 8.96 -2.82 -37.66
CA ARG A 13 9.95 -1.73 -37.63
C ARG A 13 9.58 -0.65 -36.62
N VAL A 14 8.31 -0.26 -36.54
CA VAL A 14 7.82 0.70 -35.52
C VAL A 14 8.07 0.15 -34.12
N CYS A 15 7.64 -1.09 -33.84
CA CYS A 15 7.79 -1.74 -32.54
C CYS A 15 9.25 -1.97 -32.14
N ALA A 16 10.16 -2.20 -33.09
CA ALA A 16 11.60 -2.36 -32.83
C ALA A 16 12.21 -1.13 -32.12
N HIS A 17 11.64 0.06 -32.34
CA HIS A 17 12.09 1.30 -31.70
C HIS A 17 11.38 1.62 -30.39
N ILE A 18 10.48 0.75 -29.91
CA ILE A 18 9.71 0.93 -28.68
C ILE A 18 10.20 -0.05 -27.61
N ARG A 19 10.79 0.47 -26.54
CA ARG A 19 11.35 -0.36 -25.45
C ARG A 19 10.29 -1.09 -24.61
N SER A 20 9.06 -0.56 -24.54
CA SER A 20 7.95 -1.14 -23.76
C SER A 20 7.29 -2.30 -24.51
N ARG A 21 7.86 -3.50 -24.38
CA ARG A 21 7.36 -4.73 -25.04
C ARG A 21 5.90 -5.05 -24.71
N ASP A 22 5.47 -4.75 -23.49
CA ASP A 22 4.08 -4.97 -23.04
C ASP A 22 3.05 -4.20 -23.89
N MET A 23 3.48 -3.11 -24.57
CA MET A 23 2.64 -2.29 -25.43
C MET A 23 2.68 -2.69 -26.91
N HIS A 24 3.60 -3.58 -27.31
CA HIS A 24 3.75 -3.94 -28.73
C HIS A 24 2.48 -4.51 -29.32
N ARG A 25 1.74 -5.31 -28.54
CA ARG A 25 0.45 -5.86 -28.98
C ARG A 25 -0.59 -4.77 -29.22
N ASP A 26 -0.77 -3.87 -28.25
CA ASP A 26 -1.80 -2.82 -28.30
C ASP A 26 -1.47 -1.81 -29.42
N ILE A 27 -0.21 -1.39 -29.52
CA ILE A 27 0.26 -0.49 -30.58
C ILE A 27 0.09 -1.12 -31.96
N ARG A 28 0.39 -2.43 -32.09
CA ARG A 28 0.21 -3.15 -33.36
C ARG A 28 -1.28 -3.25 -33.74
N GLN A 29 -2.16 -3.45 -32.77
CA GLN A 29 -3.61 -3.46 -33.01
C GLN A 29 -4.14 -2.09 -33.42
N GLU A 30 -3.76 -1.03 -32.72
CA GLU A 30 -4.23 0.34 -33.02
C GLU A 30 -3.71 0.85 -34.37
N LEU A 31 -2.40 0.73 -34.61
CA LEU A 31 -1.81 1.12 -35.89
C LEU A 31 -2.30 0.22 -37.04
N GLY A 32 -2.52 -1.08 -36.78
CA GLY A 32 -3.08 -2.01 -37.74
C GLY A 32 -4.51 -1.63 -38.13
N ALA A 33 -5.38 -1.35 -37.15
CA ALA A 33 -6.75 -0.91 -37.41
C ALA A 33 -6.81 0.41 -38.18
N HIS A 34 -5.98 1.39 -37.82
CA HIS A 34 -5.93 2.67 -38.53
C HIS A 34 -5.36 2.52 -39.96
N LEU A 35 -4.44 1.58 -40.19
CA LEU A 35 -3.99 1.22 -41.54
C LEU A 35 -5.11 0.58 -42.35
N GLU A 36 -5.85 -0.37 -41.77
CA GLU A 36 -6.98 -1.04 -42.43
C GLU A 36 -8.10 -0.07 -42.80
N GLU A 37 -8.42 0.88 -41.91
CA GLU A 37 -9.40 1.95 -42.18
C GLU A 37 -8.97 2.77 -43.40
N ARG A 38 -7.73 3.25 -43.43
CA ARG A 38 -7.20 4.02 -44.57
C ARG A 38 -7.15 3.24 -45.88
N ILE A 39 -6.86 1.94 -45.80
CA ILE A 39 -6.87 1.05 -46.97
C ILE A 39 -8.30 0.95 -47.50
N SER A 40 -9.28 0.72 -46.63
CA SER A 40 -10.70 0.63 -47.00
C SER A 40 -11.19 1.91 -47.66
N ASP A 41 -10.87 3.07 -47.10
CA ASP A 41 -11.22 4.38 -47.68
C ASP A 41 -10.67 4.52 -49.10
N LYS A 42 -9.41 4.12 -49.32
CA LYS A 42 -8.77 4.27 -50.61
C LYS A 42 -9.25 3.26 -51.65
N GLN A 43 -9.67 2.07 -51.21
CA GLN A 43 -10.35 1.10 -52.07
C GLN A 43 -11.74 1.59 -52.49
N ALA A 44 -12.45 2.34 -51.65
CA ALA A 44 -13.74 2.93 -52.00
C ALA A 44 -13.62 3.98 -53.13
N GLU A 45 -12.44 4.57 -53.32
CA GLU A 45 -12.11 5.45 -54.46
C GLU A 45 -11.74 4.67 -55.74
N GLY A 46 -11.87 3.34 -55.75
CA GLY A 46 -11.62 2.49 -56.93
C GLY A 46 -10.17 2.06 -57.12
N ARG A 47 -9.31 2.23 -56.12
CA ARG A 47 -7.90 1.78 -56.17
C ARG A 47 -7.76 0.30 -55.82
N SER A 48 -6.74 -0.35 -56.39
CA SER A 48 -6.37 -1.72 -56.00
C SER A 48 -5.92 -1.73 -54.53
N ARG A 49 -6.08 -2.88 -53.86
CA ARG A 49 -5.70 -3.02 -52.45
C ARG A 49 -4.19 -2.81 -52.23
N GLU A 50 -3.37 -3.25 -53.17
CA GLU A 50 -1.91 -3.03 -53.16
C GLU A 50 -1.56 -1.54 -53.20
N GLU A 51 -2.16 -0.78 -54.13
CA GLU A 51 -1.97 0.67 -54.22
C GLU A 51 -2.47 1.38 -52.95
N ALA A 52 -3.61 0.94 -52.41
CA ALA A 52 -4.18 1.47 -51.18
C ALA A 52 -3.30 1.21 -49.95
N ALA A 53 -2.71 0.01 -49.84
CA ALA A 53 -1.80 -0.36 -48.75
C ALA A 53 -0.48 0.42 -48.79
N ALA A 54 0.15 0.50 -49.96
CA ALA A 54 1.36 1.30 -50.14
C ALA A 54 1.11 2.78 -49.82
N TRP A 55 -0.04 3.31 -50.26
CA TRP A 55 -0.45 4.68 -49.94
C TRP A 55 -0.70 4.89 -48.44
N ALA A 56 -1.39 3.96 -47.77
CA ALA A 56 -1.67 4.05 -46.34
C ALA A 56 -0.39 4.02 -45.49
N ILE A 57 0.59 3.17 -45.85
CA ILE A 57 1.91 3.12 -45.21
C ILE A 57 2.66 4.44 -45.44
N ALA A 58 2.68 4.97 -46.66
CA ALA A 58 3.32 6.25 -46.97
C ALA A 58 2.73 7.41 -46.15
N GLN A 59 1.42 7.40 -45.91
CA GLN A 59 0.73 8.40 -45.09
C GLN A 59 1.07 8.32 -43.60
N MET A 60 1.44 7.14 -43.09
CA MET A 60 1.89 6.97 -41.69
C MET A 60 3.29 7.56 -41.46
N GLY A 61 4.05 7.79 -42.54
CA GLY A 61 5.38 8.36 -42.51
C GLY A 61 6.48 7.33 -42.19
N ASP A 62 7.65 7.82 -41.79
CA ASP A 62 8.79 6.95 -41.48
C ASP A 62 8.55 6.10 -40.22
N PRO A 63 8.59 4.75 -40.31
CA PRO A 63 8.39 3.87 -39.17
C PRO A 63 9.39 4.09 -38.03
N VAL A 64 10.63 4.53 -38.34
CA VAL A 64 11.65 4.79 -37.32
C VAL A 64 11.28 6.01 -36.48
N MET A 65 10.92 7.10 -37.13
CA MET A 65 10.47 8.33 -36.45
C MET A 65 9.16 8.13 -35.69
N LEU A 66 8.20 7.40 -36.26
CA LEU A 66 6.96 7.04 -35.59
C LEU A 66 7.25 6.20 -34.33
N GLY A 67 8.10 5.18 -34.44
CA GLY A 67 8.53 4.35 -33.31
C GLY A 67 9.22 5.16 -32.20
N LYS A 68 10.11 6.11 -32.55
CA LYS A 68 10.75 7.01 -31.57
C LYS A 68 9.75 7.93 -30.87
N ARG A 69 8.77 8.48 -31.59
CA ARG A 69 7.68 9.30 -31.01
C ARG A 69 6.79 8.47 -30.08
N LEU A 70 6.40 7.28 -30.49
CA LEU A 70 5.63 6.37 -29.64
C LEU A 70 6.42 5.91 -28.42
N HIS A 71 7.74 5.72 -28.55
CA HIS A 71 8.60 5.40 -27.43
C HIS A 71 8.65 6.52 -26.38
N SER A 72 8.72 7.80 -26.79
CA SER A 72 8.78 8.92 -25.84
C SER A 72 7.48 9.08 -25.03
N ILE A 73 6.34 8.71 -25.64
CA ILE A 73 5.02 8.69 -24.99
C ILE A 73 4.90 7.53 -24.00
N HIS A 74 5.31 6.32 -24.40
CA HIS A 74 5.09 5.09 -23.62
C HIS A 74 6.28 4.67 -22.75
N LYS A 75 7.30 5.52 -22.59
CA LYS A 75 8.49 5.18 -21.80
C LYS A 75 8.13 5.01 -20.32
N PRO A 76 8.47 3.86 -19.68
CA PRO A 76 8.22 3.66 -18.26
C PRO A 76 8.97 4.71 -17.43
N ARG A 77 8.26 5.35 -16.50
CA ARG A 77 8.83 6.36 -15.59
C ARG A 77 8.88 5.85 -14.16
N THR A 78 10.06 5.87 -13.55
CA THR A 78 10.23 5.55 -12.13
C THR A 78 9.87 6.77 -11.29
N TYR A 79 9.11 6.56 -10.21
CA TYR A 79 8.74 7.62 -9.31
C TYR A 79 9.82 7.83 -8.23
N TRP A 80 10.93 8.48 -8.61
CA TRP A 80 12.08 8.69 -7.73
C TRP A 80 11.76 9.35 -6.39
N GLY A 81 10.84 10.33 -6.40
CA GLY A 81 10.44 11.03 -5.17
C GLY A 81 9.84 10.11 -4.11
N LEU A 82 9.15 9.03 -4.51
CA LEU A 82 8.60 8.01 -3.59
C LEU A 82 9.69 7.06 -3.11
N LEU A 83 10.56 6.61 -4.03
CA LEU A 83 11.64 5.66 -3.72
C LEU A 83 12.65 6.27 -2.74
N VAL A 84 13.07 7.51 -2.96
CA VAL A 84 14.02 8.21 -2.09
C VAL A 84 13.49 8.35 -0.66
N THR A 85 12.21 8.63 -0.48
CA THR A 85 11.64 8.74 0.87
C THR A 85 11.43 7.42 1.57
N ILE A 86 11.08 6.37 0.83
CA ILE A 86 11.06 5.00 1.39
C ILE A 86 12.46 4.61 1.86
N ALA A 87 13.48 4.86 1.03
CA ALA A 87 14.87 4.58 1.38
C ALA A 87 15.32 5.39 2.60
N LEU A 88 14.99 6.68 2.67
CA LEU A 88 15.29 7.53 3.81
C LEU A 88 14.68 6.99 5.11
N LEU A 89 13.38 6.69 5.12
CA LEU A 89 12.69 6.13 6.29
C LEU A 89 13.28 4.78 6.73
N SER A 90 13.65 3.93 5.75
CA SER A 90 14.28 2.63 6.02
C SER A 90 15.66 2.76 6.64
N VAL A 91 16.48 3.70 6.14
CA VAL A 91 17.79 3.99 6.73
C VAL A 91 17.63 4.56 8.14
N MET A 92 16.68 5.47 8.36
CA MET A 92 16.38 5.98 9.71
C MET A 92 15.95 4.87 10.66
N GLY A 93 15.09 3.94 10.20
CA GLY A 93 14.66 2.77 10.98
C GLY A 93 15.84 1.88 11.38
N LEU A 94 16.72 1.54 10.43
CA LEU A 94 17.91 0.71 10.69
C LEU A 94 18.88 1.39 11.67
N LEU A 95 19.12 2.69 11.52
CA LEU A 95 19.95 3.46 12.45
C LEU A 95 19.33 3.50 13.84
N ALA A 96 18.01 3.65 13.94
CA ALA A 96 17.30 3.63 15.22
C ALA A 96 17.38 2.24 15.88
N MET A 97 17.20 1.14 15.14
CA MET A 97 17.38 -0.21 15.70
C MET A 97 18.82 -0.48 16.13
N TRP A 98 19.80 0.03 15.40
CA TRP A 98 21.19 -0.12 15.80
C TRP A 98 21.50 0.64 17.10
N SER A 99 20.87 1.81 17.26
CA SER A 99 20.89 2.55 18.53
C SER A 99 20.22 1.73 19.64
N VAL A 100 19.06 1.12 19.38
CA VAL A 100 18.36 0.24 20.34
C VAL A 100 19.23 -0.94 20.78
N ASP A 101 19.88 -1.64 19.86
CA ASP A 101 20.79 -2.75 20.19
C ASP A 101 21.92 -2.28 21.10
N THR A 102 22.42 -1.07 20.87
CA THR A 102 23.46 -0.46 21.72
C THR A 102 22.93 -0.09 23.10
N SER A 103 21.72 0.48 23.19
CA SER A 103 21.05 0.77 24.45
C SER A 103 20.73 -0.47 25.28
N TYR A 104 20.43 -1.59 24.62
CA TYR A 104 20.05 -2.83 25.28
C TYR A 104 21.23 -3.77 25.55
N ARG A 105 22.47 -3.40 25.20
CA ARG A 105 23.65 -4.28 25.32
C ARG A 105 23.78 -4.94 26.70
N ASP A 106 23.58 -4.18 27.77
CA ASP A 106 23.69 -4.67 29.15
C ASP A 106 22.34 -5.11 29.76
N SER A 107 21.28 -5.16 28.95
CA SER A 107 19.95 -5.62 29.38
C SER A 107 19.94 -7.13 29.56
N ALA A 108 19.55 -7.60 30.75
CA ALA A 108 19.36 -9.03 31.03
C ALA A 108 18.31 -9.70 30.11
N LEU A 109 17.33 -8.94 29.62
CA LEU A 109 16.25 -9.46 28.77
C LEU A 109 16.56 -9.36 27.27
N PHE A 110 17.27 -8.30 26.86
CA PHE A 110 17.40 -7.94 25.45
C PHE A 110 18.86 -7.88 24.92
N GLY A 111 19.88 -7.98 25.78
CA GLY A 111 21.28 -7.80 25.38
C GLY A 111 21.81 -8.84 24.38
N GLY A 112 21.18 -10.02 24.30
CA GLY A 112 21.50 -11.03 23.29
C GLY A 112 20.71 -10.91 21.99
N VAL A 113 19.75 -9.97 21.89
CA VAL A 113 18.88 -9.82 20.72
C VAL A 113 19.49 -8.81 19.75
N GLN A 114 19.59 -9.21 18.48
CA GLN A 114 20.11 -8.36 17.40
C GLN A 114 18.94 -7.81 16.58
N PHE A 115 18.31 -6.74 17.06
CA PHE A 115 17.15 -6.14 16.39
C PHE A 115 17.54 -5.52 15.05
N ALA A 116 18.70 -4.84 14.96
CA ALA A 116 19.15 -4.20 13.73
C ALA A 116 19.42 -5.22 12.61
N GLN A 117 20.05 -6.36 12.94
CA GLN A 117 20.30 -7.42 11.97
C GLN A 117 19.00 -8.05 11.46
N ARG A 118 18.04 -8.30 12.36
CA ARG A 118 16.71 -8.82 11.99
C ARG A 118 15.94 -7.82 11.14
N GLN A 119 15.98 -6.54 11.47
CA GLN A 119 15.35 -5.50 10.65
C GLN A 119 16.00 -5.41 9.26
N ALA A 120 17.34 -5.46 9.19
CA ALA A 120 18.07 -5.46 7.93
C ALA A 120 17.64 -6.64 7.03
N LEU A 121 17.46 -7.83 7.61
CA LEU A 121 16.91 -8.98 6.88
C LEU A 121 15.51 -8.67 6.31
N TYR A 122 14.59 -8.12 7.10
CA TYR A 122 13.26 -7.75 6.63
C TYR A 122 13.27 -6.64 5.57
N VAL A 123 14.17 -5.66 5.69
CA VAL A 123 14.36 -4.61 4.68
C VAL A 123 14.88 -5.22 3.38
N VAL A 124 15.89 -6.09 3.42
CA VAL A 124 16.43 -6.75 2.23
C VAL A 124 15.36 -7.61 1.54
N LEU A 125 14.66 -8.45 2.29
CA LEU A 125 13.57 -9.26 1.76
C LEU A 125 12.43 -8.39 1.20
N GLY A 126 12.08 -7.31 1.90
CA GLY A 126 11.10 -6.34 1.45
C GLY A 126 11.50 -5.68 0.13
N VAL A 127 12.74 -5.19 0.01
CA VAL A 127 13.26 -4.59 -1.23
C VAL A 127 13.23 -5.58 -2.39
N LEU A 128 13.58 -6.86 -2.16
CA LEU A 128 13.46 -7.90 -3.19
C LEU A 128 12.01 -8.07 -3.65
N ILE A 129 11.05 -8.14 -2.71
CA ILE A 129 9.62 -8.22 -3.03
C ILE A 129 9.15 -6.96 -3.79
N MET A 130 9.59 -5.78 -3.36
CA MET A 130 9.29 -4.49 -4.00
C MET A 130 9.77 -4.50 -5.46
N LEU A 131 10.98 -4.97 -5.72
CA LEU A 131 11.54 -5.07 -7.07
C LEU A 131 10.72 -6.04 -7.93
N VAL A 132 10.39 -7.23 -7.41
CA VAL A 132 9.56 -8.20 -8.13
C VAL A 132 8.21 -7.57 -8.50
N LEU A 133 7.51 -6.95 -7.55
CA LEU A 133 6.19 -6.37 -7.76
C LEU A 133 6.22 -5.10 -8.63
N TYR A 134 7.33 -4.36 -8.62
CA TYR A 134 7.55 -3.22 -9.51
C TYR A 134 7.54 -3.62 -10.99
N PHE A 135 8.17 -4.76 -11.33
CA PHE A 135 8.17 -5.30 -12.69
C PHE A 135 6.94 -6.15 -13.00
N TRP A 136 6.23 -6.65 -11.99
CA TRP A 136 5.05 -7.48 -12.18
C TRP A 136 3.82 -6.67 -12.63
N ASP A 137 2.96 -7.28 -13.45
CA ASP A 137 1.73 -6.64 -13.95
C ASP A 137 0.61 -6.76 -12.90
N TYR A 138 0.33 -5.64 -12.23
CA TYR A 138 -0.70 -5.55 -11.19
C TYR A 138 -2.10 -5.94 -11.69
N ARG A 139 -2.39 -5.84 -13.00
CA ARG A 139 -3.69 -6.20 -13.58
C ARG A 139 -4.04 -7.68 -13.36
N LYS A 140 -3.04 -8.54 -13.13
CA LYS A 140 -3.24 -9.95 -12.80
C LYS A 140 -3.94 -10.14 -11.44
N LEU A 141 -3.78 -9.22 -10.50
CA LEU A 141 -4.49 -9.25 -9.20
C LEU A 141 -6.01 -9.17 -9.36
N ARG A 142 -6.51 -8.49 -10.42
CA ARG A 142 -7.95 -8.39 -10.69
C ARG A 142 -8.58 -9.75 -10.97
N LYS A 143 -7.86 -10.66 -11.62
CA LYS A 143 -8.35 -12.01 -11.95
C LYS A 143 -8.28 -12.96 -10.75
N GLY A 144 -7.24 -12.83 -9.92
CA GLY A 144 -7.03 -13.65 -8.72
C GLY A 144 -7.70 -13.12 -7.45
N SER A 145 -8.56 -12.11 -7.54
CA SER A 145 -9.06 -11.35 -6.39
C SER A 145 -9.85 -12.19 -5.39
N TRP A 146 -10.67 -13.14 -5.85
CA TRP A 146 -11.40 -14.07 -4.99
C TRP A 146 -10.49 -15.05 -4.26
N ILE A 147 -9.45 -15.56 -4.94
CA ILE A 147 -8.46 -16.44 -4.34
C ILE A 147 -7.70 -15.67 -3.26
N LEU A 148 -7.27 -14.45 -3.56
CA LEU A 148 -6.58 -13.59 -2.59
C LEU A 148 -7.46 -13.28 -1.37
N TYR A 149 -8.74 -12.98 -1.58
CA TYR A 149 -9.70 -12.72 -0.51
C TYR A 149 -9.85 -13.93 0.43
N ALA A 150 -10.14 -15.10 -0.15
CA ALA A 150 -10.34 -16.34 0.61
C ALA A 150 -9.06 -16.78 1.32
N ALA A 151 -7.91 -16.71 0.64
CA ALA A 151 -6.61 -17.05 1.22
C ALA A 151 -6.24 -16.11 2.37
N THR A 152 -6.58 -14.82 2.29
CA THR A 152 -6.28 -13.87 3.37
C THR A 152 -7.15 -14.13 4.59
N LEU A 153 -8.46 -14.32 4.42
CA LEU A 153 -9.35 -14.66 5.54
C LEU A 153 -8.97 -16.00 6.18
N GLY A 154 -8.70 -17.01 5.35
CA GLY A 154 -8.21 -18.32 5.81
C GLY A 154 -6.87 -18.19 6.54
N GLY A 155 -5.96 -17.34 6.05
CA GLY A 155 -4.68 -17.07 6.69
C GLY A 155 -4.81 -16.39 8.05
N ILE A 156 -5.71 -15.41 8.19
CA ILE A 156 -6.01 -14.77 9.48
C ILE A 156 -6.55 -15.81 10.47
N VAL A 157 -7.54 -16.61 10.07
CA VAL A 157 -8.12 -17.66 10.92
C VAL A 157 -7.08 -18.74 11.26
N ALA A 158 -6.25 -19.16 10.31
CA ALA A 158 -5.17 -20.11 10.56
C ALA A 158 -4.15 -19.54 11.55
N THR A 159 -3.86 -18.24 11.49
CA THR A 159 -2.96 -17.58 12.43
C THR A 159 -3.53 -17.58 13.84
N THR A 160 -4.83 -17.34 14.03
CA THR A 160 -5.42 -17.35 15.37
C THR A 160 -5.51 -18.75 15.98
N ILE A 161 -5.59 -19.79 15.14
CA ILE A 161 -5.64 -21.19 15.59
C ILE A 161 -4.23 -21.75 15.83
N PHE A 162 -3.31 -21.59 14.86
CA PHE A 162 -2.01 -22.25 14.83
C PHE A 162 -0.82 -21.32 15.11
N GLY A 163 -1.04 -20.02 15.23
CA GLY A 163 0.01 -19.04 15.43
C GLY A 163 0.65 -19.09 16.82
N PHE A 164 1.87 -18.59 16.90
CA PHE A 164 2.60 -18.40 18.14
C PHE A 164 2.02 -17.22 18.94
N SER A 165 1.86 -17.43 20.24
CA SER A 165 1.34 -16.41 21.16
C SER A 165 2.45 -15.46 21.59
N VAL A 166 2.24 -14.16 21.39
CA VAL A 166 3.08 -13.09 21.91
C VAL A 166 2.16 -12.17 22.72
N ASN A 167 2.51 -11.91 23.99
CA ASN A 167 1.68 -11.12 24.91
C ASN A 167 0.23 -11.62 25.04
N GLY A 168 0.02 -12.93 24.92
CA GLY A 168 -1.30 -13.56 25.04
C GLY A 168 -2.14 -13.58 23.77
N VAL A 169 -1.64 -13.02 22.65
CA VAL A 169 -2.34 -13.01 21.36
C VAL A 169 -1.57 -13.82 20.32
N ARG A 170 -2.28 -14.70 19.60
CA ARG A 170 -1.72 -15.52 18.52
C ARG A 170 -1.76 -14.75 17.20
N GLU A 171 -0.63 -14.15 16.85
CA GLU A 171 -0.56 -13.26 15.68
C GLU A 171 0.51 -13.68 14.68
N TYR A 172 1.47 -14.53 15.07
CA TYR A 172 2.66 -14.82 14.27
C TYR A 172 2.69 -16.27 13.79
N ILE A 173 2.86 -16.47 12.49
CA ILE A 173 3.28 -17.76 11.93
C ILE A 173 4.80 -17.69 11.71
N VAL A 174 5.54 -18.64 12.29
CA VAL A 174 7.02 -18.64 12.25
C VAL A 174 7.51 -19.67 11.24
N PHE A 175 8.33 -19.21 10.30
CA PHE A 175 9.02 -20.01 9.29
C PHE A 175 10.53 -19.84 9.45
N GLY A 176 11.13 -20.60 10.36
CA GLY A 176 12.56 -20.49 10.68
C GLY A 176 12.91 -19.07 11.18
N PRO A 177 13.80 -18.31 10.50
CA PRO A 177 14.20 -16.97 10.94
C PRO A 177 13.15 -15.88 10.65
N ILE A 178 12.11 -16.19 9.87
CA ILE A 178 11.08 -15.23 9.46
C ILE A 178 9.81 -15.50 10.26
N SER A 179 9.25 -14.46 10.88
CA SER A 179 7.88 -14.49 11.37
C SER A 179 6.98 -13.69 10.45
N LEU A 180 5.71 -14.06 10.33
CA LEU A 180 4.71 -13.30 9.59
C LEU A 180 3.50 -13.05 10.48
N ASN A 181 3.16 -11.77 10.66
CA ASN A 181 1.94 -11.39 11.38
C ASN A 181 0.72 -11.49 10.45
N GLY A 182 -0.03 -12.58 10.53
CA GLY A 182 -1.16 -12.83 9.63
C GLY A 182 -2.30 -11.82 9.77
N ILE A 183 -2.48 -11.25 10.96
CA ILE A 183 -3.51 -10.26 11.26
C ILE A 183 -3.15 -8.91 10.63
N ALA A 184 -1.91 -8.45 10.86
CA ALA A 184 -1.42 -7.17 10.33
C ALA A 184 -1.33 -7.13 8.80
N LEU A 185 -1.12 -8.29 8.14
CA LEU A 185 -1.17 -8.42 6.68
C LEU A 185 -2.60 -8.26 6.13
N GLY A 186 -3.61 -8.56 6.94
CA GLY A 186 -5.01 -8.63 6.55
C GLY A 186 -5.50 -7.38 5.83
N PRO A 187 -5.42 -6.19 6.43
CA PRO A 187 -5.93 -4.96 5.81
C PRO A 187 -5.33 -4.68 4.44
N TYR A 188 -4.03 -4.89 4.24
CA TYR A 188 -3.40 -4.70 2.93
C TYR A 188 -3.95 -5.68 1.88
N LEU A 189 -3.95 -6.98 2.17
CA LEU A 189 -4.35 -7.99 1.20
C LEU A 189 -5.86 -7.95 0.92
N LEU A 190 -6.68 -7.68 1.94
CA LEU A 190 -8.13 -7.56 1.80
C LEU A 190 -8.53 -6.35 0.96
N VAL A 191 -7.91 -5.17 1.14
CA VAL A 191 -8.26 -3.99 0.33
C VAL A 191 -7.90 -4.19 -1.14
N ILE A 192 -6.79 -4.89 -1.43
CA ILE A 192 -6.40 -5.29 -2.79
C ILE A 192 -7.46 -6.23 -3.38
N ALA A 193 -7.79 -7.29 -2.63
CA ALA A 193 -8.71 -8.33 -3.07
C ALA A 193 -10.11 -7.76 -3.34
N ILE A 194 -10.66 -6.98 -2.40
CA ILE A 194 -11.99 -6.39 -2.52
C ILE A 194 -12.04 -5.40 -3.67
N THR A 195 -11.01 -4.57 -3.85
CA THR A 195 -10.94 -3.66 -5.00
C THR A 195 -11.01 -4.45 -6.31
N GLY A 196 -10.30 -5.58 -6.41
CA GLY A 196 -10.40 -6.49 -7.55
C GLY A 196 -11.81 -7.10 -7.74
N ILE A 197 -12.46 -7.55 -6.66
CA ILE A 197 -13.80 -8.14 -6.68
C ILE A 197 -14.88 -7.10 -7.07
N LEU A 198 -14.77 -5.86 -6.59
CA LEU A 198 -15.71 -4.80 -6.93
C LEU A 198 -15.56 -4.36 -8.38
N MET A 199 -14.33 -4.27 -8.88
CA MET A 199 -14.05 -3.77 -10.23
C MET A 199 -14.17 -4.84 -11.32
N ASN A 200 -14.15 -6.14 -11.00
CA ASN A 200 -14.35 -7.20 -12.00
C ASN A 200 -15.83 -7.46 -12.33
N GLY A 201 -16.77 -6.78 -11.66
CA GLY A 201 -18.22 -6.93 -11.88
C GLY A 201 -18.79 -8.29 -11.49
N SER A 202 -18.01 -9.17 -10.85
CA SER A 202 -18.44 -10.53 -10.48
C SER A 202 -19.69 -10.53 -9.59
N LEU A 203 -19.80 -9.54 -8.71
CA LEU A 203 -20.95 -9.37 -7.83
C LEU A 203 -22.20 -8.85 -8.56
N ASP A 204 -22.03 -8.19 -9.71
CA ASP A 204 -23.13 -7.61 -10.48
C ASP A 204 -23.84 -8.63 -11.39
N LYS A 205 -23.30 -9.85 -11.51
CA LYS A 205 -23.90 -10.95 -12.27
C LYS A 205 -25.22 -11.47 -11.66
N ALA A 206 -25.47 -11.22 -10.37
CA ALA A 206 -26.70 -11.65 -9.72
C ALA A 206 -27.93 -10.91 -10.30
N ARG A 207 -28.92 -11.69 -10.76
CA ARG A 207 -30.15 -11.20 -11.43
C ARG A 207 -31.05 -10.41 -10.48
N ARG A 208 -31.19 -10.83 -9.21
CA ARG A 208 -31.97 -10.11 -8.20
C ARG A 208 -31.12 -9.04 -7.52
N ARG A 209 -31.64 -7.82 -7.45
CA ARG A 209 -31.01 -6.68 -6.78
C ARG A 209 -30.73 -6.95 -5.29
N SER A 210 -31.63 -7.65 -4.60
CA SER A 210 -31.45 -8.02 -3.19
C SER A 210 -30.24 -8.93 -2.99
N VAL A 211 -30.13 -9.99 -3.77
CA VAL A 211 -28.99 -10.94 -3.73
C VAL A 211 -27.67 -10.23 -4.02
N ARG A 212 -27.65 -9.35 -5.02
CA ARG A 212 -26.47 -8.52 -5.35
C ARG A 212 -26.04 -7.65 -4.17
N LEU A 213 -26.99 -7.00 -3.51
CA LEU A 213 -26.71 -6.13 -2.37
C LEU A 213 -26.19 -6.96 -1.18
N SER A 214 -26.83 -8.10 -0.87
CA SER A 214 -26.39 -9.00 0.20
C SER A 214 -24.98 -9.53 -0.03
N LEU A 215 -24.62 -9.93 -1.26
CA LEU A 215 -23.28 -10.37 -1.59
C LEU A 215 -22.23 -9.25 -1.42
N LYS A 216 -22.54 -8.03 -1.86
CA LYS A 216 -21.66 -6.86 -1.65
C LYS A 216 -21.46 -6.56 -0.16
N LEU A 217 -22.54 -6.61 0.63
CA LEU A 217 -22.46 -6.42 2.08
C LEU A 217 -21.67 -7.53 2.76
N LEU A 218 -21.81 -8.78 2.33
CA LEU A 218 -21.06 -9.91 2.88
C LEU A 218 -19.55 -9.78 2.60
N VAL A 219 -19.17 -9.43 1.37
CA VAL A 219 -17.76 -9.26 0.98
C VAL A 219 -17.12 -8.07 1.69
N LEU A 220 -17.85 -6.96 1.86
CA LEU A 220 -17.34 -5.77 2.54
C LEU A 220 -17.33 -5.92 4.06
N GLY A 221 -18.37 -6.50 4.63
CA GLY A 221 -18.59 -6.62 6.08
C GLY A 221 -17.97 -7.86 6.72
N GLY A 222 -17.75 -8.93 5.96
CA GLY A 222 -17.18 -10.18 6.45
C GLY A 222 -15.85 -10.00 7.21
N PRO A 223 -14.87 -9.25 6.65
CA PRO A 223 -13.64 -8.96 7.36
C PRO A 223 -13.83 -8.14 8.64
N CYS A 224 -14.79 -7.20 8.67
CA CYS A 224 -15.09 -6.44 9.89
C CYS A 224 -15.56 -7.37 11.02
N VAL A 225 -16.45 -8.31 10.71
CA VAL A 225 -16.92 -9.31 11.68
C VAL A 225 -15.74 -10.14 12.19
N LEU A 226 -14.87 -10.61 11.29
CA LEU A 226 -13.68 -11.37 11.69
C LEU A 226 -12.76 -10.57 12.62
N PHE A 227 -12.43 -9.32 12.28
CA PHE A 227 -11.57 -8.48 13.11
C PHE A 227 -12.18 -8.19 14.49
N VAL A 228 -13.51 -8.01 14.57
CA VAL A 228 -14.21 -7.88 15.86
C VAL A 228 -14.10 -9.17 16.69
N LEU A 229 -14.33 -10.33 16.08
CA LEU A 229 -14.26 -11.62 16.77
C LEU A 229 -12.88 -11.91 17.36
N ILE A 230 -11.82 -11.52 16.65
CA ILE A 230 -10.43 -11.71 17.11
C ILE A 230 -9.90 -10.51 17.91
N ARG A 231 -10.73 -9.48 18.16
CA ARG A 231 -10.39 -8.24 18.89
C ARG A 231 -9.23 -7.43 18.28
N ALA A 232 -9.04 -7.52 16.96
CA ALA A 232 -8.04 -6.78 16.19
C ALA A 232 -8.57 -5.39 15.80
N LEU A 233 -8.74 -4.52 16.80
CA LEU A 233 -9.32 -3.18 16.62
C LEU A 233 -8.51 -2.24 15.72
N PRO A 234 -7.15 -2.21 15.78
CA PRO A 234 -6.37 -1.35 14.89
C PRO A 234 -6.56 -1.72 13.41
N GLU A 235 -6.55 -3.02 13.10
CA GLU A 235 -6.77 -3.56 11.77
C GLU A 235 -8.20 -3.32 11.28
N LEU A 236 -9.19 -3.50 12.16
CA LEU A 236 -10.58 -3.15 11.89
C LEU A 236 -10.72 -1.67 11.52
N GLY A 237 -10.12 -0.77 12.32
CA GLY A 237 -10.16 0.67 12.10
C GLY A 237 -9.53 1.05 10.76
N MET A 238 -8.36 0.50 10.45
CA MET A 238 -7.67 0.74 9.18
C MET A 238 -8.46 0.19 7.98
N TYR A 239 -8.92 -1.05 8.04
CA TYR A 239 -9.70 -1.67 6.98
C TYR A 239 -11.01 -0.90 6.73
N SER A 240 -11.75 -0.59 7.77
CA SER A 240 -13.03 0.14 7.66
C SER A 240 -12.84 1.55 7.10
N ALA A 241 -11.82 2.29 7.54
CA ALA A 241 -11.49 3.61 7.01
C ALA A 241 -11.21 3.57 5.50
N VAL A 242 -10.44 2.59 5.02
CA VAL A 242 -10.17 2.41 3.59
C VAL A 242 -11.45 2.06 2.84
N MET A 243 -12.26 1.14 3.35
CA MET A 243 -13.52 0.73 2.71
C MET A 243 -14.51 1.88 2.57
N LEU A 244 -14.56 2.80 3.52
CA LEU A 244 -15.40 4.00 3.45
C LEU A 244 -14.99 4.92 2.30
N VAL A 245 -13.68 5.13 2.13
CA VAL A 245 -13.16 5.92 1.02
C VAL A 245 -13.45 5.25 -0.33
N VAL A 246 -13.27 3.93 -0.41
CA VAL A 246 -13.61 3.14 -1.61
C VAL A 246 -15.10 3.25 -1.92
N ALA A 247 -15.97 3.11 -0.92
CA ALA A 247 -17.41 3.22 -1.10
C ALA A 247 -17.81 4.63 -1.57
N GLY A 248 -17.21 5.69 -1.00
CA GLY A 248 -17.43 7.07 -1.44
C GLY A 248 -16.99 7.31 -2.88
N TRP A 249 -15.81 6.80 -3.24
CA TRP A 249 -15.24 6.91 -4.57
C TRP A 249 -16.04 6.14 -5.63
N LEU A 250 -16.42 4.89 -5.36
CA LEU A 250 -17.16 4.04 -6.31
C LEU A 250 -18.61 4.50 -6.52
N THR A 251 -19.27 5.01 -5.48
CA THR A 251 -20.68 5.40 -5.57
C THR A 251 -20.90 6.85 -5.99
N GLY A 252 -19.86 7.69 -5.86
CA GLY A 252 -19.97 9.15 -5.96
C GLY A 252 -20.84 9.78 -4.88
N LYS A 253 -21.36 8.99 -3.93
CA LYS A 253 -22.35 9.40 -2.91
C LYS A 253 -21.67 9.60 -1.57
N TRP A 254 -20.69 10.51 -1.53
CA TRP A 254 -19.90 10.83 -0.34
C TRP A 254 -20.75 11.07 0.92
N LEU A 255 -21.91 11.72 0.79
CA LEU A 255 -22.84 11.93 1.91
C LEU A 255 -23.36 10.61 2.51
N ARG A 256 -23.75 9.63 1.67
CA ARG A 256 -24.24 8.33 2.14
C ARG A 256 -23.12 7.48 2.72
N SER A 257 -21.94 7.54 2.11
CA SER A 257 -20.75 6.89 2.64
C SER A 257 -20.32 7.50 3.99
N GLY A 258 -20.44 8.81 4.15
CA GLY A 258 -20.22 9.51 5.41
C GLY A 258 -21.24 9.12 6.49
N LEU A 259 -22.52 9.03 6.14
CA LEU A 259 -23.55 8.54 7.07
C LEU A 259 -23.31 7.08 7.48
N ALA A 260 -22.90 6.22 6.53
CA ALA A 260 -22.51 4.84 6.84
C ALA A 260 -21.27 4.79 7.75
N ALA A 261 -20.29 5.68 7.54
CA ALA A 261 -19.14 5.83 8.42
C ALA A 261 -19.54 6.21 9.84
N LEU A 262 -20.42 7.20 9.99
CA LEU A 262 -20.95 7.61 11.30
C LEU A 262 -21.70 6.49 11.99
N GLY A 263 -22.53 5.73 11.25
CA GLY A 263 -23.20 4.55 11.78
C GLY A 263 -22.23 3.47 12.25
N ALA A 264 -21.20 3.18 11.47
CA ALA A 264 -20.15 2.21 11.83
C ALA A 264 -19.34 2.68 13.05
N ALA A 265 -18.99 3.96 13.11
CA ALA A 265 -18.31 4.57 14.25
C ALA A 265 -19.19 4.52 15.52
N GLY A 266 -20.49 4.78 15.39
CA GLY A 266 -21.45 4.64 16.49
C GLY A 266 -21.55 3.20 17.01
N ALA A 267 -21.64 2.21 16.11
CA ALA A 267 -21.61 0.80 16.49
C ALA A 267 -20.29 0.40 17.16
N GLY A 268 -19.15 0.88 16.65
CA GLY A 268 -17.84 0.70 17.27
C GLY A 268 -17.75 1.32 18.66
N MET A 269 -18.33 2.51 18.85
CA MET A 269 -18.37 3.18 20.15
C MET A 269 -19.25 2.41 21.15
N LEU A 270 -20.39 1.85 20.71
CA LEU A 270 -21.21 0.98 21.55
C LEU A 270 -20.44 -0.27 21.99
N PHE A 271 -19.68 -0.89 21.09
CA PHE A 271 -18.80 -2.01 21.44
C PHE A 271 -17.77 -1.61 22.50
N VAL A 272 -17.08 -0.47 22.28
CA VAL A 272 -16.10 0.08 23.23
C VAL A 272 -16.74 0.39 24.59
N TRP A 273 -17.96 0.94 24.62
CA TRP A 273 -18.67 1.28 25.85
C TRP A 273 -18.95 0.05 26.73
N ASN A 274 -19.10 -1.12 26.11
CA ASN A 274 -19.33 -2.38 26.82
C ASN A 274 -18.03 -3.10 27.22
N ASP A 275 -16.86 -2.54 26.91
CA ASP A 275 -15.56 -3.11 27.27
C ASP A 275 -14.80 -2.18 28.25
N PRO A 276 -14.80 -2.50 29.56
CA PRO A 276 -14.14 -1.70 30.58
C PRO A 276 -12.63 -1.51 30.34
N TYR A 277 -11.97 -2.45 29.67
CA TYR A 277 -10.55 -2.35 29.37
C TYR A 277 -10.29 -1.31 28.26
N LEU A 278 -11.11 -1.29 27.22
CA LEU A 278 -11.00 -0.26 26.17
C LEU A 278 -11.32 1.13 26.70
N LEU A 279 -12.33 1.26 27.56
CA LEU A 279 -12.64 2.54 28.22
C LEU A 279 -11.47 3.06 29.05
N LYS A 280 -10.79 2.19 29.81
CA LYS A 280 -9.58 2.58 30.56
C LYS A 280 -8.46 3.05 29.64
N ARG A 281 -8.24 2.39 28.50
CA ARG A 281 -7.20 2.80 27.54
C ARG A 281 -7.51 4.14 26.85
N ILE A 282 -8.76 4.39 26.52
CA ILE A 282 -9.20 5.69 25.99
C ILE A 282 -9.06 6.78 27.06
N GLY A 283 -9.50 6.49 28.28
CA GLY A 283 -9.34 7.40 29.42
C GLY A 283 -7.87 7.74 29.67
N ALA A 284 -6.98 6.75 29.65
CA ALA A 284 -5.54 6.95 29.81
C ALA A 284 -4.91 7.77 28.68
N ALA A 285 -5.39 7.63 27.44
CA ALA A 285 -4.93 8.45 26.32
C ALA A 285 -5.36 9.92 26.47
N LEU A 286 -6.60 10.17 26.89
CA LEU A 286 -7.14 11.53 27.01
C LEU A 286 -6.58 12.24 28.26
N PHE A 287 -6.50 11.51 29.37
CA PHE A 287 -6.12 12.01 30.69
C PHE A 287 -5.01 11.15 31.35
N PRO A 288 -3.81 11.08 30.76
CA PRO A 288 -2.73 10.23 31.27
C PRO A 288 -2.26 10.61 32.68
N SER A 289 -2.48 11.86 33.10
CA SER A 289 -2.12 12.34 34.44
C SER A 289 -3.04 11.84 35.56
N GLN A 290 -4.20 11.27 35.26
CA GLN A 290 -5.13 10.74 36.29
C GLN A 290 -4.61 9.44 36.92
N ASP A 291 -3.81 8.68 36.18
CA ASP A 291 -3.19 7.44 36.66
C ASP A 291 -1.75 7.33 36.11
N PRO A 292 -0.81 8.18 36.58
CA PRO A 292 0.55 8.26 36.03
C PRO A 292 1.41 7.01 36.27
N LEU A 293 1.06 6.19 37.26
CA LEU A 293 1.79 4.97 37.61
C LEU A 293 1.12 3.70 37.05
N GLY A 294 -0.15 3.78 36.66
CA GLY A 294 -0.88 2.71 36.00
C GLY A 294 -1.06 2.95 34.50
N ASN A 295 -2.30 3.13 34.06
CA ASN A 295 -2.63 3.14 32.63
C ASN A 295 -2.04 4.34 31.87
N GLY A 296 -1.80 5.46 32.57
CA GLY A 296 -1.19 6.67 32.03
C GLY A 296 0.33 6.62 31.95
N TYR A 297 0.98 5.60 32.54
CA TYR A 297 2.43 5.52 32.66
C TYR A 297 3.15 5.67 31.31
N MET A 298 2.83 4.82 30.34
CA MET A 298 3.50 4.83 29.03
C MET A 298 3.40 6.21 28.33
N TYR A 299 2.26 6.88 28.44
CA TYR A 299 2.05 8.22 27.89
C TYR A 299 2.92 9.26 28.58
N MET A 300 3.00 9.24 29.91
CA MET A 300 3.83 10.18 30.66
C MET A 300 5.31 9.97 30.34
N GLN A 301 5.75 8.71 30.24
CA GLN A 301 7.15 8.37 29.99
C GLN A 301 7.60 8.70 28.57
N GLN A 302 6.77 8.45 27.55
CA GLN A 302 7.11 8.86 26.18
C GLN A 302 7.17 10.39 26.04
N LEU A 303 6.27 11.14 26.70
CA LEU A 303 6.31 12.61 26.69
C LEU A 303 7.56 13.13 27.42
N ALA A 304 7.92 12.54 28.55
CA ALA A 304 9.12 12.90 29.30
C ALA A 304 10.38 12.67 28.45
N ALA A 305 10.47 11.53 27.76
CA ALA A 305 11.59 11.21 26.86
C ALA A 305 11.72 12.26 25.74
N ILE A 306 10.63 12.55 25.02
CA ILE A 306 10.60 13.55 23.95
C ILE A 306 10.98 14.95 24.47
N ARG A 307 10.48 15.36 25.64
CA ARG A 307 10.78 16.66 26.24
C ARG A 307 12.25 16.79 26.67
N SER A 308 12.84 15.70 27.15
CA SER A 308 14.24 15.70 27.61
C SER A 308 15.27 15.73 26.49
N ALA A 309 14.89 15.45 25.25
CA ALA A 309 15.81 15.19 24.14
C ALA A 309 16.65 16.40 23.69
N GLY A 310 16.15 17.63 23.84
CA GLY A 310 16.78 18.80 23.22
C GLY A 310 16.90 18.70 21.69
N TRP A 311 17.74 19.54 21.08
CA TRP A 311 17.88 19.57 19.61
C TRP A 311 18.67 18.40 19.03
N LEU A 312 19.69 17.91 19.75
CA LEU A 312 20.65 16.89 19.30
C LEU A 312 20.45 15.51 19.96
N GLY A 313 19.56 15.40 20.94
CA GLY A 313 19.30 14.13 21.63
C GLY A 313 20.31 13.85 22.75
N HIS A 314 20.14 12.69 23.38
CA HIS A 314 21.04 12.15 24.40
C HIS A 314 22.22 11.36 23.84
N GLY A 315 22.25 11.16 22.52
CA GLY A 315 23.31 10.43 21.82
C GLY A 315 22.91 9.02 21.42
N PHE A 316 23.72 8.45 20.52
CA PHE A 316 23.51 7.10 20.00
C PHE A 316 23.66 6.06 21.10
N GLY A 317 22.68 5.16 21.22
CA GLY A 317 22.66 4.12 22.25
C GLY A 317 22.29 4.61 23.65
N ALA A 318 21.86 5.86 23.83
CA ALA A 318 21.41 6.35 25.13
C ALA A 318 20.21 5.53 25.65
N MET A 319 20.31 4.98 26.86
CA MET A 319 19.26 4.17 27.46
C MET A 319 18.29 5.05 28.27
N PRO A 320 17.02 5.21 27.87
CA PRO A 320 16.05 5.93 28.68
C PRO A 320 15.69 5.11 29.92
N GLU A 321 15.83 5.70 31.11
CA GLU A 321 15.64 5.02 32.40
C GLU A 321 14.27 4.36 32.58
N ARG A 322 13.22 4.94 31.99
CA ARG A 322 11.82 4.62 32.31
C ARG A 322 10.92 4.44 31.08
N LEU A 323 11.50 4.34 29.89
CA LEU A 323 10.75 4.12 28.65
C LEU A 323 10.98 2.69 28.16
N PRO A 324 10.06 1.74 28.42
CA PRO A 324 10.21 0.38 27.95
C PRO A 324 9.86 0.26 26.46
N LEU A 325 10.14 -0.90 25.86
CA LEU A 325 9.72 -1.24 24.49
C LEU A 325 10.21 -0.27 23.39
N ILE A 326 11.41 0.31 23.56
CA ILE A 326 12.03 1.19 22.55
C ILE A 326 12.31 0.49 21.21
N HIS A 327 12.33 -0.85 21.21
CA HIS A 327 12.49 -1.66 20.01
C HIS A 327 11.20 -1.81 19.19
N SER A 328 10.04 -1.44 19.72
CA SER A 328 8.72 -1.61 19.08
C SER A 328 7.89 -0.33 19.15
N ASP A 329 6.84 -0.29 19.98
CA ASP A 329 5.82 0.77 19.99
C ASP A 329 6.41 2.13 20.40
N MET A 330 7.52 2.15 21.14
CA MET A 330 8.19 3.37 21.61
C MET A 330 9.37 3.81 20.74
N LEU A 331 9.52 3.24 19.55
CA LEU A 331 10.62 3.55 18.64
C LEU A 331 10.66 5.03 18.21
N LEU A 332 9.51 5.64 17.91
CA LEU A 332 9.47 7.05 17.49
C LEU A 332 9.86 8.02 18.62
N PRO A 333 9.30 7.92 19.84
CA PRO A 333 9.81 8.66 21.00
C PRO A 333 11.31 8.43 21.24
N TYR A 334 11.78 7.18 21.11
CA TYR A 334 13.18 6.84 21.29
C TYR A 334 14.11 7.46 20.23
N LEU A 335 13.65 7.56 18.98
CA LEU A 335 14.38 8.24 17.91
C LEU A 335 14.60 9.72 18.24
N ILE A 336 13.57 10.41 18.73
CA ILE A 336 13.72 11.80 19.21
C ILE A 336 14.61 11.84 20.44
N TYR A 337 14.43 10.94 21.41
CA TYR A 337 15.25 10.88 22.62
C TYR A 337 16.75 10.75 22.29
N SER A 338 17.11 9.88 21.35
CA SER A 338 18.50 9.57 21.03
C SER A 338 19.15 10.60 20.09
N PHE A 339 18.41 11.09 19.08
CA PHE A 339 18.94 11.94 18.01
C PHE A 339 18.42 13.38 18.00
N GLY A 340 17.50 13.71 18.91
CA GLY A 340 16.96 15.05 19.12
C GLY A 340 15.82 15.45 18.18
N TRP A 341 15.33 16.67 18.39
CA TRP A 341 14.25 17.25 17.59
C TRP A 341 14.61 17.46 16.11
N VAL A 342 15.91 17.59 15.76
CA VAL A 342 16.32 17.66 14.35
C VAL A 342 15.93 16.38 13.61
N ALA A 343 16.20 15.21 14.19
CA ALA A 343 15.80 13.93 13.63
C ALA A 343 14.28 13.76 13.60
N GLY A 344 13.58 14.23 14.64
CA GLY A 344 12.11 14.25 14.70
C GLY A 344 11.48 15.11 13.59
N LEU A 345 12.01 16.30 13.33
CA LEU A 345 11.54 17.18 12.25
C LEU A 345 11.86 16.60 10.87
N LEU A 346 13.03 15.96 10.70
CA LEU A 346 13.37 15.25 9.47
C LEU A 346 12.38 14.10 9.21
N LEU A 347 12.04 13.33 10.24
CA LEU A 347 11.04 12.26 10.16
C LEU A 347 9.67 12.82 9.73
N ILE A 348 9.16 13.84 10.42
CA ILE A 348 7.89 14.48 10.08
C ILE A 348 7.91 15.01 8.64
N GLY A 349 9.00 15.67 8.24
CA GLY A 349 9.18 16.17 6.88
C GLY A 349 9.17 15.05 5.83
N ALA A 350 9.85 13.94 6.09
CA ALA A 350 9.87 12.76 5.21
C ALA A 350 8.46 12.14 5.08
N VAL A 351 7.71 12.06 6.18
CA VAL A 351 6.34 11.54 6.19
C VAL A 351 5.40 12.46 5.41
N VAL A 352 5.42 13.77 5.68
CA VAL A 352 4.59 14.76 4.95
C VAL A 352 4.89 14.72 3.47
N TRP A 353 6.17 14.63 3.10
CA TRP A 353 6.56 14.48 1.70
C TRP A 353 6.06 13.19 1.08
N LEU A 354 6.19 12.05 1.78
CA LEU A 354 5.68 10.75 1.31
C LEU A 354 4.17 10.83 1.05
N LEU A 355 3.39 11.38 2.00
CA LEU A 355 1.95 11.58 1.84
C LEU A 355 1.61 12.49 0.65
N ALA A 356 2.33 13.61 0.48
CA ALA A 356 2.15 14.49 -0.67
C ALA A 356 2.44 13.79 -2.00
N ARG A 357 3.48 12.93 -2.03
CA ARG A 357 3.86 12.15 -3.21
C ARG A 357 2.83 11.09 -3.56
N LEU A 358 2.26 10.40 -2.56
CA LEU A 358 1.15 9.46 -2.75
C LEU A 358 -0.10 10.17 -3.29
N ALA A 359 -0.48 11.29 -2.66
CA ALA A 359 -1.65 12.08 -3.07
C ALA A 359 -1.52 12.64 -4.50
N HIS A 360 -0.33 13.10 -4.89
CA HIS A 360 -0.06 13.56 -6.25
C HIS A 360 -0.18 12.40 -7.26
N ALA A 361 0.43 11.25 -6.96
CA ALA A 361 0.47 10.12 -7.88
C ALA A 361 -0.92 9.54 -8.20
N VAL A 362 -1.83 9.48 -7.23
CA VAL A 362 -3.23 9.04 -7.43
C VAL A 362 -3.92 9.84 -8.55
N ARG A 363 -3.61 11.14 -8.68
CA ARG A 363 -4.24 12.02 -9.68
C ARG A 363 -3.74 11.76 -11.10
N VAL A 364 -2.53 11.22 -11.24
CA VAL A 364 -1.86 11.02 -12.54
C VAL A 364 -2.16 9.63 -13.12
N VAL A 365 -2.50 8.65 -12.30
CA VAL A 365 -2.88 7.30 -12.77
C VAL A 365 -4.25 7.36 -13.46
N ARG A 366 -4.28 6.96 -14.75
CA ARG A 366 -5.49 7.00 -15.59
C ARG A 366 -6.27 5.69 -15.58
N GLU A 367 -5.59 4.55 -15.62
CA GLU A 367 -6.23 3.23 -15.68
C GLU A 367 -7.08 2.99 -14.43
N PRO A 368 -8.40 2.71 -14.55
CA PRO A 368 -9.32 2.70 -13.42
C PRO A 368 -8.93 1.72 -12.30
N TYR A 369 -8.53 0.49 -12.63
CA TYR A 369 -8.17 -0.52 -11.64
C TYR A 369 -6.88 -0.13 -10.90
N GLY A 370 -5.87 0.30 -11.64
CA GLY A 370 -4.61 0.80 -11.10
C GLY A 370 -4.82 2.01 -10.22
N LYS A 371 -5.70 2.94 -10.59
CA LYS A 371 -6.03 4.12 -9.78
C LYS A 371 -6.69 3.73 -8.47
N ALA A 372 -7.66 2.82 -8.49
CA ALA A 372 -8.33 2.33 -7.29
C ALA A 372 -7.36 1.59 -6.37
N LEU A 373 -6.53 0.70 -6.93
CA LEU A 373 -5.51 -0.04 -6.19
C LEU A 373 -4.46 0.89 -5.56
N PHE A 374 -4.02 1.90 -6.31
CA PHE A 374 -3.09 2.90 -5.82
C PHE A 374 -3.70 3.70 -4.65
N LEU A 375 -4.96 4.10 -4.78
CA LEU A 375 -5.68 4.84 -3.75
C LEU A 375 -5.78 4.04 -2.45
N VAL A 376 -6.26 2.80 -2.49
CA VAL A 376 -6.47 2.00 -1.27
C VAL A 376 -5.17 1.71 -0.53
N LEU A 377 -4.10 1.36 -1.24
CA LEU A 377 -2.79 1.12 -0.64
C LEU A 377 -2.16 2.39 -0.08
N SER A 378 -2.35 3.53 -0.76
CA SER A 378 -1.90 4.83 -0.26
C SER A 378 -2.60 5.21 1.04
N ILE A 379 -3.90 4.91 1.18
CA ILE A 379 -4.66 5.21 2.40
C ILE A 379 -4.22 4.31 3.55
N VAL A 380 -3.99 3.01 3.32
CA VAL A 380 -3.46 2.10 4.34
C VAL A 380 -2.15 2.63 4.91
N LEU A 381 -1.18 2.94 4.04
CA LEU A 381 0.11 3.52 4.45
C LEU A 381 -0.08 4.87 5.16
N ALA A 382 -0.94 5.74 4.63
CA ALA A 382 -1.18 7.05 5.21
C ALA A 382 -1.78 6.98 6.61
N LEU A 383 -2.75 6.08 6.83
CA LEU A 383 -3.36 5.87 8.14
C LEU A 383 -2.32 5.42 9.16
N GLN A 384 -1.45 4.48 8.81
CA GLN A 384 -0.39 4.01 9.71
C GLN A 384 0.62 5.11 10.04
N LEU A 385 1.08 5.87 9.03
CA LEU A 385 2.03 6.97 9.21
C LEU A 385 1.44 8.10 10.07
N VAL A 386 0.22 8.54 9.76
CA VAL A 386 -0.46 9.62 10.49
C VAL A 386 -0.77 9.18 11.92
N TYR A 387 -1.26 7.96 12.10
CA TYR A 387 -1.55 7.43 13.43
C TYR A 387 -0.28 7.29 14.27
N GLY A 388 0.80 6.78 13.68
CA GLY A 388 2.10 6.67 14.33
C GLY A 388 2.65 8.01 14.81
N LEU A 389 2.55 9.05 13.97
CA LEU A 389 2.91 10.42 14.40
C LEU A 389 1.95 10.94 15.48
N ALA A 390 0.65 10.64 15.39
CA ALA A 390 -0.34 11.06 16.38
C ALA A 390 -0.08 10.42 17.75
N MET A 391 0.40 9.18 17.81
CA MET A 391 0.77 8.51 19.08
C MET A 391 1.88 9.27 19.82
N MET A 392 2.79 9.96 19.11
CA MET A 392 3.85 10.76 19.74
C MET A 392 3.32 11.93 20.56
N SER A 393 2.08 12.39 20.31
CA SER A 393 1.44 13.42 21.12
C SER A 393 1.07 12.95 22.52
N GLY A 394 1.00 11.62 22.74
CA GLY A 394 0.46 10.98 23.94
C GLY A 394 -0.98 11.33 24.26
N ARG A 395 -1.76 11.71 23.25
CA ARG A 395 -3.21 11.97 23.37
C ARG A 395 -4.08 10.99 22.59
N VAL A 396 -3.46 10.09 21.84
CA VAL A 396 -4.13 9.04 21.07
C VAL A 396 -3.79 7.70 21.68
N MET A 397 -4.77 6.79 21.73
CA MET A 397 -4.59 5.45 22.28
C MET A 397 -3.33 4.79 21.72
N LEU A 398 -2.43 4.36 22.60
CA LEU A 398 -1.29 3.55 22.18
C LEU A 398 -1.82 2.23 21.65
N VAL A 399 -1.56 1.91 20.39
CA VAL A 399 -1.83 0.60 19.78
C VAL A 399 -0.62 0.17 18.95
N SER A 400 -0.41 -1.13 18.86
CA SER A 400 0.72 -1.69 18.12
C SER A 400 0.43 -1.68 16.62
N LEU A 401 0.45 -0.49 16.02
CA LEU A 401 0.43 -0.31 14.58
C LEU A 401 1.86 -0.10 14.07
N PRO A 402 2.28 -0.81 13.02
CA PRO A 402 3.59 -0.61 12.45
C PRO A 402 3.72 0.80 11.86
N PHE A 403 4.92 1.38 11.95
CA PHE A 403 5.24 2.64 11.30
C PHE A 403 5.91 2.36 9.95
N PRO A 404 5.27 2.68 8.81
CA PRO A 404 5.72 2.18 7.53
C PRO A 404 7.17 2.54 7.20
N PHE A 405 7.91 1.52 6.75
CA PHE A 405 9.31 1.58 6.35
C PHE A 405 10.30 1.90 7.48
N LEU A 406 9.86 2.17 8.71
CA LEU A 406 10.73 2.56 9.83
C LEU A 406 10.66 1.57 11.00
N GLY A 407 9.47 1.01 11.26
CA GLY A 407 9.21 0.11 12.37
C GLY A 407 9.98 -1.20 12.29
N TYR A 408 10.18 -1.84 13.46
CA TYR A 408 10.79 -3.17 13.55
C TYR A 408 9.74 -4.26 13.38
N GLY A 409 9.93 -5.15 12.40
CA GLY A 409 9.17 -6.39 12.29
C GLY A 409 8.91 -6.84 10.86
N SER A 410 8.19 -7.96 10.75
CA SER A 410 7.86 -8.59 9.47
C SER A 410 6.92 -7.76 8.58
N HIS A 411 6.22 -6.79 9.16
CA HIS A 411 5.31 -5.88 8.45
C HIS A 411 6.02 -5.11 7.33
N LEU A 412 7.32 -4.83 7.48
CA LEU A 412 8.15 -4.17 6.46
C LEU A 412 8.02 -4.86 5.10
N MET A 413 8.01 -6.20 5.08
CA MET A 413 7.88 -6.97 3.82
C MET A 413 6.59 -6.60 3.06
N MET A 414 5.50 -6.36 3.78
CA MET A 414 4.21 -5.99 3.17
C MET A 414 4.16 -4.53 2.74
N GLU A 415 4.78 -3.64 3.50
CA GLU A 415 4.89 -2.22 3.15
C GLU A 415 5.74 -2.03 1.90
N PHE A 416 6.87 -2.75 1.81
CA PHE A 416 7.68 -2.81 0.59
C PHE A 416 6.93 -3.48 -0.57
N ALA A 417 6.12 -4.51 -0.31
CA ALA A 417 5.26 -5.10 -1.32
C ALA A 417 4.24 -4.08 -1.87
N ALA A 418 3.59 -3.33 -0.98
CA ALA A 418 2.67 -2.26 -1.32
C ALA A 418 3.38 -1.17 -2.13
N ALA A 419 4.57 -0.74 -1.70
CA ALA A 419 5.40 0.22 -2.45
C ALA A 419 5.76 -0.30 -3.85
N GLY A 420 6.08 -1.59 -3.99
CA GLY A 420 6.39 -2.23 -5.27
C GLY A 420 5.19 -2.17 -6.22
N LEU A 421 3.99 -2.48 -5.73
CA LEU A 421 2.75 -2.33 -6.48
C LEU A 421 2.50 -0.88 -6.87
N LEU A 422 2.63 0.08 -5.94
CA LEU A 422 2.44 1.51 -6.22
C LEU A 422 3.39 2.01 -7.30
N LEU A 423 4.68 1.68 -7.20
CA LEU A 423 5.69 2.03 -8.19
C LEU A 423 5.41 1.33 -9.53
N GLY A 424 4.98 0.07 -9.51
CA GLY A 424 4.62 -0.70 -10.71
C GLY A 424 3.39 -0.18 -11.43
N ILE A 425 2.39 0.34 -10.70
CA ILE A 425 1.22 1.05 -11.25
C ILE A 425 1.67 2.38 -11.86
N TYR A 426 2.44 3.19 -11.12
CA TYR A 426 2.89 4.48 -11.60
C TYR A 426 3.75 4.37 -12.86
N ARG A 427 4.60 3.34 -12.93
CA ARG A 427 5.40 3.03 -14.13
C ARG A 427 4.56 2.84 -15.38
N ARG A 428 3.34 2.31 -15.23
CA ARG A 428 2.38 1.97 -16.30
C ARG A 428 1.25 2.99 -16.45
N LYS A 429 1.39 4.18 -15.85
CA LYS A 429 0.35 5.22 -15.90
C LYS A 429 0.08 5.76 -17.31
N ASP A 430 1.11 5.73 -18.17
CA ASP A 430 1.07 6.24 -19.55
C ASP A 430 0.85 5.11 -20.58
N THR A 431 0.64 3.87 -20.10
CA THR A 431 0.34 2.70 -20.92
C THR A 431 -1.14 2.38 -20.81
N ILE A 432 -1.97 3.07 -21.60
CA ILE A 432 -3.41 2.81 -21.67
C ILE A 432 -3.63 1.66 -22.66
N PRO A 433 -4.20 0.52 -22.26
CA PRO A 433 -4.55 -0.52 -23.21
C PRO A 433 -5.72 -0.06 -24.12
N ALA A 434 -5.63 -0.35 -25.42
CA ALA A 434 -6.58 0.06 -26.45
C ALA A 434 -8.04 -0.36 -26.14
N HIS A 435 -8.23 -1.47 -25.43
CA HIS A 435 -9.56 -1.97 -25.04
C HIS A 435 -10.32 -1.12 -23.99
N THR A 436 -9.70 -0.09 -23.39
CA THR A 436 -10.39 0.83 -22.46
C THR A 436 -10.80 2.17 -23.07
N ALA A 437 -10.49 2.42 -24.34
CA ALA A 437 -10.94 3.63 -25.04
C ALA A 437 -12.28 3.44 -25.79
N ALA A 438 -12.81 2.21 -25.82
CA ALA A 438 -14.02 1.84 -26.56
C ALA A 438 -15.22 1.49 -25.66
N GLU A 439 -15.13 1.74 -24.35
CA GLU A 439 -16.25 1.73 -23.39
C GLU A 439 -16.37 3.11 -22.75
#